data_AF-A0A8C6VW07-F1
#
_entry.id   AF-A0A8C6VW07-F1
#
_cell.length_a   1.000
_cell.length_b   1.000
_cell.length_c   1.000
_cell.angle_alpha   90.00
_cell.angle_beta   90.00
_cell.angle_gamma   90.00
#
_symmetry.space_group_name_H-M   'P 1'
#
loop_
_entity.id
_entity.type
_entity.pdbx_description
1 polymer ?
#
loop_
_entity_poly.entity_id
_entity_poly.type
_entity_poly.pdbx_seq_one_letter_code
_entity_poly.pdbx_strand_id
1 'polypeptide(L)'
;LFGKMSEICNMSSIWSKKMPQGLGLEISHQPHSMRHVANLIIAIERLKAGTSEDVLSTDFRDENLLSVVLESIVEEKNIFERRSAPPQFSYTGQGVCSVSDSKKRSLVLVENSMELHAVLLQGGNDSRKVFLNMSTYVLTSSSDAKPVALGIKDTNLYLSCHKKGDKPTLHLEAVEDKRTLSPIGAESEMKRFLFYKQDTGLNVSTLMSASFPNWYISTSTQDNEPVDMCQEGAARYRTFTIQRQI
;
A
#
# COMPACT_ATOMS: atom_id res chain seq x y z
N LEU A 1 42.71 12.58 -18.35
CA LEU A 1 42.47 13.48 -19.51
C LEU A 1 40.95 13.54 -19.68
N PHE A 2 40.20 14.47 -19.10
CA PHE A 2 40.22 15.92 -19.32
C PHE A 2 40.09 16.69 -18.00
N GLY A 3 40.79 17.82 -17.91
CA GLY A 3 40.92 18.66 -16.71
C GLY A 3 39.70 19.54 -16.45
N LYS A 4 39.39 19.72 -15.17
CA LYS A 4 38.45 20.74 -14.68
C LYS A 4 39.26 22.01 -14.41
N MET A 5 39.33 22.90 -15.38
CA MET A 5 39.84 24.25 -15.17
C MET A 5 38.70 25.06 -14.55
N SER A 6 38.72 25.25 -13.22
CA SER A 6 37.88 26.27 -12.60
C SER A 6 38.53 27.62 -12.88
N GLU A 7 37.99 28.37 -13.83
CA GLU A 7 38.27 29.80 -13.94
C GLU A 7 37.75 30.48 -12.68
N ILE A 8 38.66 30.77 -11.76
CA ILE A 8 38.38 31.69 -10.65
C ILE A 8 38.37 33.09 -11.28
N CYS A 9 37.17 33.54 -11.65
CA CYS A 9 36.97 34.91 -12.11
C CYS A 9 37.25 35.83 -10.92
N ASN A 10 38.44 36.44 -10.90
CA ASN A 10 38.88 37.31 -9.81
C ASN A 10 38.22 38.72 -9.94
N MET A 11 36.89 38.75 -9.76
CA MET A 11 36.07 39.97 -9.74
C MET A 11 36.37 40.89 -8.53
N SER A 12 37.12 40.42 -7.53
CA SER A 12 37.45 41.20 -6.32
C SER A 12 38.18 42.51 -6.66
N SER A 13 39.03 42.48 -7.70
CA SER A 13 39.83 43.62 -8.15
C SER A 13 39.01 44.72 -8.83
N ILE A 14 37.82 44.40 -9.36
CA ILE A 14 36.96 45.34 -10.09
C ILE A 14 36.09 46.15 -9.13
N TRP A 15 35.68 45.55 -8.01
CA TRP A 15 34.74 46.15 -7.06
C TRP A 15 35.42 46.98 -5.98
N SER A 16 36.67 46.65 -5.63
CA SER A 16 37.45 47.39 -4.62
C SER A 16 37.68 48.87 -5.00
N LYS A 17 37.78 49.20 -6.30
CA LYS A 17 37.94 50.59 -6.77
C LYS A 17 36.67 51.45 -6.64
N LYS A 18 35.50 50.86 -6.40
CA LYS A 18 34.22 51.56 -6.25
C LYS A 18 33.70 51.60 -4.80
N MET A 19 34.36 50.93 -3.86
CA MET A 19 33.89 50.87 -2.47
C MET A 19 34.35 52.10 -1.67
N PRO A 20 33.46 52.71 -0.86
CA PRO A 20 33.83 53.75 0.09
C PRO A 20 34.91 53.27 1.07
N GLN A 21 35.80 54.18 1.50
CA GLN A 21 36.80 53.87 2.52
C GLN A 21 36.13 53.41 3.82
N GLY A 22 36.53 52.24 4.33
CA GLY A 22 36.01 51.65 5.56
C GLY A 22 35.08 50.45 5.37
N LEU A 23 34.67 50.11 4.14
CA LEU A 23 33.85 48.94 3.85
C LEU A 23 34.65 47.84 3.14
N GLY A 24 34.62 46.63 3.69
CA GLY A 24 35.22 45.42 3.09
C GLY A 24 34.14 44.50 2.53
N LEU A 25 34.40 43.90 1.36
CA LEU A 25 33.54 42.88 0.77
C LEU A 25 34.21 41.51 0.93
N GLU A 26 33.53 40.57 1.58
CA GLU A 26 33.97 39.18 1.68
C GLU A 26 32.98 38.28 0.92
N ILE A 27 33.50 37.41 0.06
CA ILE A 27 32.69 36.49 -0.75
C ILE A 27 32.80 35.10 -0.11
N SER A 28 31.73 34.68 0.57
CA SER A 28 31.64 33.32 1.10
C SER A 28 31.23 32.32 0.00
N HIS A 29 31.91 31.18 -0.06
CA HIS A 29 31.64 30.10 -1.01
C HIS A 29 30.78 28.97 -0.43
N GLN A 30 30.11 29.20 0.70
CA GLN A 30 29.24 28.18 1.29
C GLN A 30 28.00 27.91 0.41
N PRO A 31 27.65 26.63 0.16
CA PRO A 31 26.43 26.30 -0.57
C PRO A 31 25.22 26.66 0.31
N HIS A 32 24.58 27.78 0.00
CA HIS A 32 23.35 28.20 0.67
C HIS A 32 22.16 27.49 0.03
N SER A 33 21.20 27.02 0.84
CA SER A 33 19.95 26.50 0.30
C SER A 33 19.17 27.63 -0.39
N MET A 34 18.36 27.29 -1.41
CA MET A 34 17.50 28.26 -2.12
C MET A 34 16.60 29.08 -1.17
N ARG A 35 16.36 28.56 0.04
CA ARG A 35 15.65 29.26 1.12
C ARG A 35 16.41 30.48 1.62
N HIS A 36 17.70 30.36 1.88
CA HIS A 36 18.52 31.50 2.35
C HIS A 36 18.58 32.59 1.28
N VAL A 37 18.65 32.18 0.01
CA VAL A 37 18.64 33.10 -1.14
C VAL A 37 17.29 33.82 -1.25
N ALA A 38 16.16 33.11 -1.15
CA ALA A 38 14.83 33.70 -1.20
C ALA A 38 14.60 34.70 -0.06
N ASN A 39 14.99 34.35 1.16
CA ASN A 39 14.88 35.24 2.32
C ASN A 39 15.71 36.52 2.13
N LEU A 40 16.93 36.40 1.58
CA LEU A 40 17.78 37.54 1.28
C LEU A 40 17.17 38.46 0.21
N ILE A 41 16.59 37.89 -0.86
CA ILE A 41 15.92 38.65 -1.92
C ILE A 41 14.72 39.43 -1.36
N ILE A 42 13.89 38.77 -0.55
CA ILE A 42 12.70 39.40 0.07
C ILE A 42 13.11 40.54 1.00
N ALA A 43 14.16 40.34 1.81
CA ALA A 43 14.68 41.38 2.70
C ALA A 43 15.18 42.60 1.89
N ILE A 44 15.92 42.38 0.80
CA ILE A 44 16.45 43.46 -0.04
C ILE A 44 15.33 44.24 -0.74
N GLU A 45 14.31 43.57 -1.30
CA GLU A 45 13.24 44.31 -1.99
C GLU A 45 12.35 45.10 -1.03
N ARG A 46 12.22 44.64 0.21
CA ARG A 46 11.53 45.40 1.26
C ARG A 46 12.33 46.61 1.74
N LEU A 47 13.66 46.47 1.86
CA LEU A 47 14.54 47.61 2.16
C LEU A 47 14.41 48.69 1.07
N LYS A 48 14.40 48.29 -0.21
CA LYS A 48 14.18 49.24 -1.32
C LYS A 48 12.81 49.91 -1.28
N ALA A 49 11.77 49.18 -0.88
CA ALA A 49 10.41 49.73 -0.77
C ALA A 49 10.26 50.73 0.39
N GLY A 50 11.09 50.62 1.44
CA GLY A 50 11.09 51.54 2.59
C GLY A 50 11.87 52.85 2.37
N THR A 51 12.71 52.95 1.34
CA THR A 51 13.59 54.10 1.06
C THR A 51 12.93 55.23 0.24
N SER A 52 11.61 55.46 0.36
CA SER A 52 10.90 56.51 -0.39
C SER A 52 11.07 57.94 0.16
N GLU A 53 11.99 58.20 1.10
CA GLU A 53 12.33 59.57 1.51
C GLU A 53 13.78 59.89 1.15
N ASP A 54 13.98 61.11 0.65
CA ASP A 54 15.26 61.66 0.16
C ASP A 54 16.31 61.70 1.29
N VAL A 55 17.26 60.76 1.26
CA VAL A 55 18.23 60.58 2.35
C VAL A 55 19.39 61.55 2.19
N LEU A 56 19.31 62.70 2.87
CA LEU A 56 20.46 63.57 3.17
C LEU A 56 21.03 63.33 4.59
N SER A 57 20.95 62.12 5.15
CA SER A 57 21.57 61.81 6.44
C SER A 57 22.04 60.36 6.57
N THR A 58 23.19 60.17 7.21
CA THR A 58 23.91 58.90 7.39
C THR A 58 23.38 58.02 8.52
N ASP A 59 22.26 58.37 9.17
CA ASP A 59 21.84 57.70 10.40
C ASP A 59 20.88 56.54 10.15
N PHE A 60 21.44 55.38 9.80
CA PHE A 60 20.76 54.10 9.93
C PHE A 60 20.72 53.72 11.41
N ARG A 61 19.54 53.73 12.05
CA ARG A 61 19.37 53.42 13.48
C ARG A 61 18.98 51.95 13.68
N ASP A 62 19.47 51.34 14.76
CA ASP A 62 19.25 49.92 15.11
C ASP A 62 17.77 49.52 15.18
N GLU A 63 16.88 50.46 15.49
CA GLU A 63 15.43 50.24 15.53
C GLU A 63 14.82 49.86 14.16
N ASN A 64 15.41 50.38 13.08
CA ASN A 64 15.00 50.04 11.70
C ASN A 64 15.51 48.64 11.29
N LEU A 65 16.58 48.14 11.93
CA LEU A 65 17.06 46.77 11.77
C LEU A 65 16.15 45.79 12.50
N LEU A 66 15.68 46.15 13.70
CA LEU A 66 14.83 45.30 14.52
C LEU A 66 13.48 45.01 13.85
N SER A 67 12.86 46.00 13.18
CA SER A 67 11.61 45.78 12.45
C SER A 67 11.77 44.80 11.28
N VAL A 68 12.86 44.92 10.52
CA VAL A 68 13.17 44.03 9.39
C VAL A 68 13.44 42.60 9.87
N VAL A 69 14.16 42.43 10.99
CA VAL A 69 14.50 41.12 11.53
C VAL A 69 13.28 40.45 12.18
N LEU A 70 12.46 41.19 12.92
CA LEU A 70 11.26 40.64 13.58
C LEU A 70 10.15 40.27 12.59
N GLU A 71 9.95 41.05 11.52
CA GLU A 71 8.96 40.75 10.47
C GLU A 71 9.44 39.69 9.46
N SER A 72 10.73 39.36 9.46
CA SER A 72 11.32 38.31 8.61
C SER A 72 11.28 36.91 9.25
N ILE A 73 10.70 36.75 10.45
CA ILE A 73 10.51 35.44 11.07
C ILE A 73 9.41 34.69 10.30
N VAL A 74 9.80 33.98 9.25
CA VAL A 74 8.94 32.99 8.61
C VAL A 74 8.97 31.75 9.49
N GLU A 75 7.88 31.49 10.23
CA GLU A 75 7.70 30.19 10.90
C GLU A 75 7.74 29.08 9.84
N GLU A 76 8.80 28.27 9.87
CA GLU A 76 8.91 27.09 9.04
C GLU A 76 7.88 26.07 9.52
N LYS A 77 6.70 26.11 8.91
CA LYS A 77 5.70 25.06 9.09
C LYS A 77 6.22 23.82 8.38
N ASN A 78 6.87 22.94 9.13
CA ASN A 78 7.21 21.60 8.69
C ASN A 78 5.90 20.86 8.38
N ILE A 79 5.46 20.91 7.12
CA ILE A 79 4.41 20.04 6.62
C ILE A 79 5.03 18.66 6.52
N PHE A 80 4.93 17.90 7.60
CA PHE A 80 5.18 16.47 7.55
C PHE A 80 4.17 15.87 6.59
N GLU A 81 4.64 15.40 5.45
CA GLU A 81 3.88 14.49 4.59
C GLU A 81 3.48 13.29 5.46
N ARG A 82 2.23 13.29 5.92
CA ARG A 82 1.67 12.19 6.70
C ARG A 82 1.47 11.03 5.75
N ARG A 83 2.53 10.24 5.52
CA ARG A 83 2.41 8.97 4.83
C ARG A 83 1.43 8.12 5.63
N SER A 84 0.29 7.77 5.03
CA SER A 84 -0.58 6.76 5.59
C SER A 84 0.23 5.48 5.78
N ALA A 85 -0.01 4.74 6.86
CA ALA A 85 0.53 3.40 6.97
C ALA A 85 0.15 2.61 5.71
N PRO A 86 1.04 1.76 5.18
CA PRO A 86 0.73 0.95 4.01
C PRO A 86 -0.58 0.18 4.19
N PRO A 87 -1.39 0.00 3.13
CA PRO A 87 -2.64 -0.73 3.24
C PRO A 87 -2.39 -2.14 3.79
N GLN A 88 -3.22 -2.54 4.75
CA GLN A 88 -3.06 -3.78 5.50
C GLN A 88 -4.41 -4.44 5.77
N PHE A 89 -4.46 -5.76 5.63
CA PHE A 89 -5.59 -6.59 6.01
C PHE A 89 -5.52 -6.88 7.51
N SER A 90 -6.45 -6.31 8.25
CA SER A 90 -6.57 -6.51 9.70
C SER A 90 -7.57 -7.61 9.98
N TYR A 91 -7.18 -8.62 10.76
CA TYR A 91 -8.06 -9.72 11.16
C TYR A 91 -9.21 -9.20 12.03
N THR A 92 -10.41 -9.73 11.80
CA THR A 92 -11.62 -9.33 12.52
C THR A 92 -12.35 -10.48 13.22
N GLY A 93 -12.07 -11.71 12.83
CA GLY A 93 -12.75 -12.87 13.39
C GLY A 93 -12.69 -14.08 12.48
N GLN A 94 -13.22 -15.19 12.96
CA GLN A 94 -13.29 -16.44 12.24
C GLN A 94 -14.63 -17.11 12.54
N GLY A 95 -15.19 -17.80 11.55
CA GLY A 95 -16.35 -18.65 11.74
C GLY A 95 -16.24 -19.93 10.91
N VAL A 96 -16.85 -21.00 11.38
CA VAL A 96 -16.95 -22.26 10.65
C VAL A 96 -18.06 -22.14 9.61
N CYS A 97 -17.80 -22.62 8.40
CA CYS A 97 -18.80 -22.69 7.34
C CYS A 97 -18.71 -23.99 6.54
N SER A 98 -19.83 -24.41 5.98
CA SER A 98 -19.85 -25.37 4.89
C SER A 98 -19.93 -24.65 3.55
N VAL A 99 -19.29 -25.23 2.53
CA VAL A 99 -19.28 -24.70 1.17
C VAL A 99 -19.82 -25.76 0.21
N SER A 100 -20.74 -25.36 -0.66
CA SER A 100 -21.17 -26.17 -1.80
C SER A 100 -21.19 -25.34 -3.07
N ASP A 101 -20.89 -25.92 -4.22
CA ASP A 101 -20.98 -25.20 -5.49
C ASP A 101 -22.44 -25.01 -5.95
N SER A 102 -22.63 -24.37 -7.11
CA SER A 102 -23.96 -24.17 -7.72
C SER A 102 -24.67 -25.45 -8.18
N LYS A 103 -23.97 -26.59 -8.20
CA LYS A 103 -24.53 -27.92 -8.46
C LYS A 103 -24.79 -28.71 -7.18
N LYS A 104 -24.72 -28.05 -6.02
CA LYS A 104 -24.91 -28.64 -4.68
C LYS A 104 -23.87 -29.71 -4.34
N ARG A 105 -22.71 -29.70 -5.00
CA ARG A 105 -21.59 -30.57 -4.66
C ARG A 105 -20.85 -30.03 -3.45
N SER A 106 -20.51 -30.92 -2.54
CA SER A 106 -19.71 -30.60 -1.36
C SER A 106 -18.22 -30.68 -1.67
N LEU A 107 -17.41 -29.99 -0.88
CA LEU A 107 -15.96 -30.15 -0.94
C LEU A 107 -15.53 -31.35 -0.09
N VAL A 108 -14.63 -32.16 -0.63
CA VAL A 108 -13.97 -33.27 0.07
C VAL A 108 -12.47 -33.16 -0.06
N LEU A 109 -11.72 -33.52 0.98
CA LEU A 109 -10.27 -33.58 0.95
C LEU A 109 -9.81 -34.92 0.36
N VAL A 110 -8.95 -34.87 -0.65
CA VAL A 110 -8.22 -36.02 -1.18
C VAL A 110 -6.81 -35.99 -0.60
N GLU A 111 -6.59 -36.74 0.47
CA GLU A 111 -5.37 -36.65 1.29
C GLU A 111 -4.08 -36.97 0.49
N ASN A 112 -4.14 -37.95 -0.41
CA ASN A 112 -2.97 -38.39 -1.18
C ASN A 112 -2.42 -37.31 -2.11
N SER A 113 -3.28 -36.47 -2.70
CA SER A 113 -2.87 -35.38 -3.60
C SER A 113 -2.86 -34.01 -2.92
N MET A 114 -3.32 -33.90 -1.67
CA MET A 114 -3.55 -32.63 -0.97
C MET A 114 -4.43 -31.67 -1.79
N GLU A 115 -5.52 -32.19 -2.35
CA GLU A 115 -6.47 -31.42 -3.16
C GLU A 115 -7.87 -31.45 -2.55
N LEU A 116 -8.63 -30.37 -2.75
CA LEU A 116 -10.07 -30.40 -2.54
C LEU A 116 -10.75 -30.81 -3.84
N HIS A 117 -11.67 -31.77 -3.78
CA HIS A 117 -12.53 -32.14 -4.90
C HIS A 117 -13.96 -31.68 -4.65
N ALA A 118 -14.66 -31.31 -5.72
CA ALA A 118 -16.10 -31.04 -5.67
C ALA A 118 -16.88 -32.32 -6.02
N VAL A 119 -17.61 -32.86 -5.04
CA VAL A 119 -18.28 -34.17 -5.14
C VAL A 119 -19.76 -34.07 -4.78
N LEU A 120 -20.61 -34.69 -5.59
CA LEU A 120 -21.99 -34.96 -5.20
C LEU A 120 -22.02 -36.11 -4.18
N LEU A 121 -22.10 -35.77 -2.89
CA LEU A 121 -22.21 -36.76 -1.83
C LEU A 121 -23.60 -37.41 -1.83
N GLN A 122 -23.62 -38.74 -1.84
CA GLN A 122 -24.83 -39.54 -1.63
C GLN A 122 -25.12 -39.64 -0.13
N GLY A 123 -26.39 -39.85 0.23
CA GLY A 123 -26.84 -39.97 1.62
C GLY A 123 -26.01 -40.99 2.41
N GLY A 124 -25.58 -40.59 3.61
CA GLY A 124 -24.71 -41.41 4.49
C GLY A 124 -23.21 -41.14 4.35
N ASN A 125 -22.77 -40.31 3.39
CA ASN A 125 -21.36 -39.96 3.21
C ASN A 125 -21.02 -38.52 3.61
N ASP A 126 -21.88 -37.87 4.40
CA ASP A 126 -21.71 -36.48 4.85
C ASP A 126 -20.50 -36.29 5.77
N SER A 127 -20.00 -37.37 6.39
CA SER A 127 -18.78 -37.34 7.20
C SER A 127 -17.52 -36.96 6.41
N ARG A 128 -17.53 -37.14 5.07
CA ARG A 128 -16.42 -36.71 4.20
C ARG A 128 -16.45 -35.23 3.86
N LYS A 129 -17.55 -34.54 4.16
CA LYS A 129 -17.73 -33.14 3.83
C LYS A 129 -16.73 -32.29 4.63
N VAL A 130 -15.95 -31.50 3.91
CA VAL A 130 -15.03 -30.54 4.50
C VAL A 130 -15.80 -29.32 5.01
N PHE A 131 -15.52 -28.94 6.26
CA PHE A 131 -15.88 -27.65 6.82
C PHE A 131 -14.66 -26.73 6.77
N LEU A 132 -14.90 -25.44 6.52
CA LEU A 132 -13.84 -24.45 6.44
C LEU A 132 -13.94 -23.48 7.62
N ASN A 133 -12.80 -23.17 8.21
CA ASN A 133 -12.57 -22.00 9.04
C ASN A 133 -12.38 -20.78 8.13
N MET A 134 -13.39 -19.92 8.04
CA MET A 134 -13.32 -18.68 7.28
C MET A 134 -12.88 -17.54 8.20
N SER A 135 -11.61 -17.15 8.12
CA SER A 135 -11.08 -15.96 8.77
C SER A 135 -11.44 -14.72 7.95
N THR A 136 -11.91 -13.66 8.60
CA THR A 136 -12.33 -12.42 7.94
C THR A 136 -11.40 -11.27 8.24
N TYR A 137 -11.18 -10.42 7.24
CA TYR A 137 -10.31 -9.25 7.34
C TYR A 137 -11.04 -7.98 6.92
N VAL A 138 -10.51 -6.84 7.35
CA VAL A 138 -10.89 -5.51 6.85
C VAL A 138 -9.66 -4.91 6.17
N LEU A 139 -9.88 -4.34 4.99
CA LEU A 139 -8.92 -3.52 4.28
C LEU A 139 -9.37 -2.05 4.41
N THR A 140 -8.43 -1.14 4.64
CA THR A 140 -8.71 0.28 4.88
C THR A 140 -9.37 1.01 3.69
N SER A 141 -9.37 0.42 2.50
CA SER A 141 -10.13 0.87 1.33
C SER A 141 -11.48 0.13 1.25
N SER A 142 -12.57 0.89 1.30
CA SER A 142 -13.95 0.41 1.22
C SER A 142 -14.22 -0.33 -0.10
N SER A 143 -14.25 -1.66 -0.03
CA SER A 143 -14.70 -2.55 -1.10
C SER A 143 -15.93 -3.29 -0.59
N ASP A 144 -16.94 -3.48 -1.44
CA ASP A 144 -18.11 -4.30 -1.13
C ASP A 144 -17.74 -5.78 -0.96
N ALA A 145 -16.59 -6.21 -1.50
CA ALA A 145 -16.08 -7.55 -1.35
C ALA A 145 -15.23 -7.70 -0.07
N LYS A 146 -15.55 -8.71 0.73
CA LYS A 146 -14.93 -8.96 2.03
C LYS A 146 -13.68 -9.85 1.89
N PRO A 147 -12.49 -9.41 2.30
CA PRO A 147 -11.31 -10.26 2.29
C PRO A 147 -11.42 -11.38 3.34
N VAL A 148 -11.11 -12.60 2.92
CA VAL A 148 -11.17 -13.82 3.74
C VAL A 148 -9.97 -14.73 3.50
N ALA A 149 -9.58 -15.50 4.50
CA ALA A 149 -8.71 -16.67 4.35
C ALA A 149 -9.50 -17.93 4.70
N LEU A 150 -9.24 -19.02 3.97
CA LEU A 150 -10.03 -20.26 4.04
C LEU A 150 -9.14 -21.41 4.48
N GLY A 151 -9.28 -21.84 5.74
CA GLY A 151 -8.58 -23.00 6.29
C GLY A 151 -9.50 -24.21 6.41
N ILE A 152 -8.99 -25.43 6.21
CA ILE A 152 -9.75 -26.65 6.50
C ILE A 152 -9.88 -26.80 8.01
N LYS A 153 -11.12 -26.96 8.51
CA LYS A 153 -11.42 -27.11 9.93
C LYS A 153 -10.61 -28.26 10.53
N ASP A 154 -10.13 -28.07 11.76
CA ASP A 154 -9.32 -29.03 12.53
C ASP A 154 -7.97 -29.40 11.89
N THR A 155 -7.49 -28.60 10.93
CA THR A 155 -6.16 -28.75 10.33
C THR A 155 -5.38 -27.41 10.33
N ASN A 156 -4.16 -27.45 9.80
CA ASN A 156 -3.35 -26.27 9.48
C ASN A 156 -3.30 -25.98 7.97
N LEU A 157 -4.12 -26.65 7.14
CA LEU A 157 -4.15 -26.47 5.70
C LEU A 157 -5.04 -25.30 5.31
N TYR A 158 -4.53 -24.41 4.47
CA TYR A 158 -5.23 -23.23 3.94
C TYR A 158 -5.22 -23.23 2.42
N LEU A 159 -6.28 -22.71 1.83
CA LEU A 159 -6.29 -22.40 0.40
C LEU A 159 -5.33 -21.25 0.11
N SER A 160 -4.43 -21.46 -0.85
CA SER A 160 -3.45 -20.47 -1.31
C SER A 160 -3.39 -20.41 -2.82
N CYS A 161 -3.06 -19.23 -3.35
CA CYS A 161 -2.91 -19.01 -4.78
C CYS A 161 -1.43 -18.90 -5.15
N HIS A 162 -0.99 -19.70 -6.12
CA HIS A 162 0.38 -19.67 -6.63
C HIS A 162 0.38 -19.42 -8.13
N LYS A 163 1.53 -19.02 -8.67
CA LYS A 163 1.75 -18.91 -10.11
C LYS A 163 2.57 -20.12 -10.58
N LYS A 164 2.04 -20.91 -11.52
CA LYS A 164 2.78 -21.99 -12.19
C LYS A 164 2.95 -21.63 -13.67
N GLY A 165 4.17 -21.30 -14.09
CA GLY A 165 4.41 -20.68 -15.39
C GLY A 165 3.71 -19.33 -15.44
N ASP A 166 2.79 -19.14 -16.39
CA ASP A 166 1.96 -17.93 -16.51
C ASP A 166 0.54 -18.05 -15.96
N LYS A 167 0.15 -19.23 -15.47
CA LYS A 167 -1.21 -19.49 -14.98
C LYS A 167 -1.26 -19.46 -13.44
N PRO A 168 -2.17 -18.69 -12.84
CA PRO A 168 -2.55 -18.83 -11.44
C PRO A 168 -3.17 -20.21 -11.14
N THR A 169 -2.83 -20.78 -9.99
CA THR A 169 -3.22 -22.13 -9.54
C THR A 169 -3.62 -22.11 -8.06
N LEU A 170 -4.60 -22.93 -7.69
CA LEU A 170 -5.06 -23.08 -6.30
C LEU A 170 -4.37 -24.28 -5.64
N HIS A 171 -3.95 -24.12 -4.39
CA HIS A 171 -3.27 -25.17 -3.62
C HIS A 171 -3.80 -25.24 -2.19
N LEU A 172 -3.55 -26.36 -1.52
CA LEU A 172 -3.56 -26.44 -0.06
C LEU A 172 -2.14 -26.27 0.46
N GLU A 173 -1.95 -25.30 1.34
CA GLU A 173 -0.66 -24.98 1.95
C GLU A 173 -0.78 -25.04 3.47
N ALA A 174 0.17 -25.72 4.11
CA ALA A 174 0.25 -25.80 5.56
C ALA A 174 0.76 -24.49 6.15
N VAL A 175 0.03 -23.93 7.12
CA VAL A 175 0.44 -22.74 7.88
C VAL A 175 0.78 -23.15 9.30
N GLU A 176 2.07 -23.25 9.60
CA GLU A 176 2.56 -23.65 10.93
C GLU A 176 2.21 -22.62 12.01
N ASP A 177 2.48 -21.34 11.73
CA ASP A 177 2.16 -20.24 12.64
C ASP A 177 1.01 -19.39 12.09
N LYS A 178 -0.19 -19.59 12.63
CA LYS A 178 -1.40 -18.84 12.24
C LYS A 178 -1.29 -17.34 12.53
N ARG A 179 -0.36 -16.88 13.38
CA ARG A 179 -0.10 -15.45 13.62
C ARG A 179 0.44 -14.74 12.38
N THR A 180 1.06 -15.48 11.46
CA THR A 180 1.53 -14.94 10.16
C THR A 180 0.38 -14.45 9.27
N LEU A 181 -0.85 -14.92 9.53
CA LEU A 181 -2.05 -14.47 8.82
C LEU A 181 -2.68 -13.23 9.44
N SER A 182 -2.13 -12.65 10.51
CA SER A 182 -2.71 -11.45 11.13
C SER A 182 -1.65 -10.56 11.81
N PRO A 183 -1.39 -9.35 11.28
CA PRO A 183 -1.98 -8.74 10.09
C PRO A 183 -1.24 -9.07 8.78
N ILE A 184 -1.91 -8.97 7.63
CA ILE A 184 -1.30 -9.23 6.31
C ILE A 184 -1.13 -7.90 5.55
N GLY A 185 0.10 -7.55 5.17
CA GLY A 185 0.35 -6.37 4.33
C GLY A 185 -0.18 -6.53 2.90
N ALA A 186 -0.63 -5.45 2.27
CA ALA A 186 -1.18 -5.50 0.90
C ALA A 186 -0.18 -5.95 -0.18
N GLU A 187 1.11 -5.79 0.07
CA GLU A 187 2.23 -6.24 -0.78
C GLU A 187 2.97 -7.45 -0.18
N SER A 188 2.39 -8.09 0.85
CA SER A 188 2.99 -9.27 1.47
C SER A 188 2.73 -10.52 0.65
N GLU A 189 3.71 -11.43 0.59
CA GLU A 189 3.54 -12.79 0.07
C GLU A 189 2.39 -13.56 0.74
N MET A 190 2.03 -13.21 1.99
CA MET A 190 0.90 -13.81 2.71
C MET A 190 -0.46 -13.47 2.08
N LYS A 191 -0.53 -12.49 1.16
CA LYS A 191 -1.73 -12.18 0.38
C LYS A 191 -2.21 -13.35 -0.46
N ARG A 192 -1.35 -14.34 -0.75
CA ARG A 192 -1.72 -15.57 -1.47
C ARG A 192 -2.84 -16.38 -0.79
N PHE A 193 -3.00 -16.23 0.52
CA PHE A 193 -4.07 -16.89 1.30
C PHE A 193 -5.38 -16.12 1.29
N LEU A 194 -5.41 -14.91 0.73
CA LEU A 194 -6.56 -14.03 0.77
C LEU A 194 -7.40 -14.16 -0.50
N PHE A 195 -8.71 -14.18 -0.28
CA PHE A 195 -9.73 -14.13 -1.31
C PHE A 195 -10.71 -13.01 -1.00
N TYR A 196 -11.14 -12.26 -2.01
CA TYR A 196 -12.27 -11.36 -1.89
C TYR A 196 -13.56 -12.16 -2.09
N LYS A 197 -14.31 -12.32 -1.00
CA LYS A 197 -15.65 -12.90 -1.00
C LYS A 197 -16.67 -11.82 -1.36
N GLN A 198 -17.34 -11.99 -2.48
CA GLN A 198 -18.40 -11.10 -2.92
C GLN A 198 -19.75 -11.82 -2.86
N ASP A 199 -20.70 -11.27 -2.10
CA ASP A 199 -22.04 -11.83 -1.97
C ASP A 199 -22.96 -11.30 -3.07
N THR A 200 -23.63 -12.19 -3.78
CA THR A 200 -24.56 -11.86 -4.88
C THR A 200 -26.01 -12.26 -4.54
N GLY A 201 -26.28 -12.66 -3.31
CA GLY A 201 -27.57 -13.13 -2.81
C GLY A 201 -27.47 -13.52 -1.33
N LEU A 202 -28.49 -14.16 -0.77
CA LEU A 202 -28.56 -14.41 0.69
C LEU A 202 -27.37 -15.20 1.23
N ASN A 203 -26.89 -16.22 0.50
CA ASN A 203 -25.75 -17.06 0.88
C ASN A 203 -24.89 -17.48 -0.33
N VAL A 204 -25.05 -16.81 -1.47
CA VAL A 204 -24.33 -17.15 -2.70
C VAL A 204 -23.20 -16.15 -2.88
N SER A 205 -21.99 -16.67 -3.02
CA SER A 205 -20.78 -15.86 -3.12
C SER A 205 -19.88 -16.32 -4.25
N THR A 206 -19.08 -15.39 -4.77
CA THR A 206 -17.84 -15.69 -5.51
C THR A 206 -16.64 -15.45 -4.60
N LEU A 207 -15.52 -16.11 -4.91
CA LEU A 207 -14.27 -16.02 -4.15
C LEU A 207 -13.14 -15.71 -5.13
N MET A 208 -12.81 -14.43 -5.29
CA MET A 208 -11.73 -13.96 -6.17
C MET A 208 -10.41 -13.95 -5.44
N SER A 209 -9.31 -14.37 -6.07
CA SER A 209 -7.97 -14.27 -5.48
C SER A 209 -7.58 -12.81 -5.23
N ALA A 210 -7.01 -12.53 -4.05
CA ALA A 210 -6.44 -11.22 -3.76
C ALA A 210 -5.10 -11.01 -4.49
N SER A 211 -4.30 -12.07 -4.68
CA SER A 211 -3.00 -12.00 -5.38
C SER A 211 -3.14 -12.00 -6.91
N PHE A 212 -4.21 -12.58 -7.44
CA PHE A 212 -4.45 -12.68 -8.88
C PHE A 212 -5.83 -12.14 -9.23
N PRO A 213 -5.96 -10.82 -9.50
CA PRO A 213 -7.24 -10.22 -9.87
C PRO A 213 -7.89 -10.92 -11.07
N ASN A 214 -9.23 -10.98 -11.08
CA ASN A 214 -10.05 -11.67 -12.07
C ASN A 214 -9.92 -13.21 -12.11
N TRP A 215 -9.19 -13.82 -11.18
CA TRP A 215 -9.16 -15.27 -10.98
C TRP A 215 -10.02 -15.65 -9.78
N TYR A 216 -10.92 -16.60 -9.98
CA TYR A 216 -11.89 -17.04 -8.99
C TYR A 216 -11.68 -18.50 -8.66
N ILE A 217 -11.90 -18.89 -7.40
CA ILE A 217 -12.08 -20.30 -7.04
C ILE A 217 -13.23 -20.86 -7.89
N SER A 218 -13.05 -22.07 -8.41
CA SER A 218 -13.95 -22.70 -9.35
C SER A 218 -13.93 -24.22 -9.26
N THR A 219 -15.00 -24.85 -9.73
CA THR A 219 -15.12 -26.30 -9.85
C THR A 219 -15.35 -26.70 -11.31
N SER A 220 -14.85 -27.88 -11.69
CA SER A 220 -15.09 -28.47 -13.02
C SER A 220 -16.58 -28.69 -13.30
N THR A 221 -16.97 -28.84 -14.56
CA THR A 221 -18.31 -29.31 -14.92
C THR A 221 -18.52 -30.79 -14.61
N GLN A 222 -17.43 -31.56 -14.51
CA GLN A 222 -17.43 -32.98 -14.15
C GLN A 222 -17.35 -33.17 -12.63
N ASP A 223 -17.97 -34.24 -12.13
CA ASP A 223 -17.98 -34.60 -10.71
C ASP A 223 -16.65 -35.20 -10.25
N ASN A 224 -16.34 -35.03 -8.96
CA ASN A 224 -15.12 -35.54 -8.34
C ASN A 224 -13.81 -35.07 -8.99
N GLU A 225 -13.80 -33.82 -9.44
CA GLU A 225 -12.63 -33.15 -9.99
C GLU A 225 -12.07 -32.13 -9.00
N PRO A 226 -10.76 -31.80 -9.08
CA PRO A 226 -10.15 -30.79 -8.25
C PRO A 226 -10.81 -29.42 -8.36
N VAL A 227 -10.91 -28.75 -7.21
CA VAL A 227 -11.17 -27.33 -7.11
C VAL A 227 -9.93 -26.59 -7.66
N ASP A 228 -10.13 -25.66 -8.58
CA ASP A 228 -9.06 -24.90 -9.25
C ASP A 228 -9.50 -23.45 -9.43
N MET A 229 -8.70 -22.61 -10.08
CA MET A 229 -9.05 -21.25 -10.42
C MET A 229 -9.43 -21.08 -11.89
N CYS A 230 -10.32 -20.12 -12.15
CA CYS A 230 -10.67 -19.72 -13.52
C CYS A 230 -10.96 -18.22 -13.62
N GLN A 231 -10.89 -17.71 -14.84
CA GLN A 231 -11.37 -16.37 -15.17
C GLN A 231 -12.84 -16.40 -15.59
N GLU A 232 -13.44 -15.23 -15.75
CA GLU A 232 -14.78 -15.09 -16.30
C GLU A 232 -14.85 -15.64 -17.75
N GLY A 233 -15.98 -16.28 -18.10
CA GLY A 233 -16.18 -16.91 -19.41
C GLY A 233 -15.65 -18.34 -19.54
N ALA A 234 -14.86 -18.84 -18.58
CA ALA A 234 -14.46 -20.24 -18.57
C ALA A 234 -15.66 -21.18 -18.32
N ALA A 235 -15.65 -22.36 -18.95
CA ALA A 235 -16.68 -23.39 -18.76
C ALA A 235 -16.52 -24.12 -17.41
N ARG A 236 -16.66 -23.39 -16.30
CA ARG A 236 -16.52 -23.86 -14.91
C ARG A 236 -17.53 -23.14 -14.01
N TYR A 237 -17.84 -23.71 -12.84
CA TYR A 237 -18.70 -23.06 -11.86
C TYR A 237 -17.86 -22.25 -10.88
N ARG A 238 -18.26 -21.00 -10.61
CA ARG A 238 -17.52 -20.06 -9.74
C ARG A 238 -18.35 -19.53 -8.56
N THR A 239 -19.62 -19.93 -8.49
CA THR A 239 -20.55 -19.51 -7.45
C THR A 239 -20.71 -20.62 -6.43
N PHE A 240 -20.65 -20.24 -5.16
CA PHE A 240 -20.72 -21.14 -4.03
C PHE A 240 -21.81 -20.69 -3.07
N THR A 241 -22.55 -21.65 -2.54
CA THR A 241 -23.37 -21.43 -1.36
C THR A 241 -22.51 -21.63 -0.11
N ILE A 242 -22.37 -20.59 0.71
CA ILE A 242 -21.55 -20.61 1.92
C ILE A 242 -22.46 -20.44 3.12
N GLN A 243 -22.55 -21.47 3.95
CA GLN A 243 -23.44 -21.49 5.12
C GLN A 243 -22.62 -21.54 6.41
N ARG A 244 -22.75 -20.51 7.24
CA ARG A 244 -22.15 -20.47 8.58
C ARG A 244 -22.76 -21.56 9.46
N GLN A 245 -21.92 -22.27 10.19
CA GLN A 245 -22.36 -23.22 11.22
C GLN A 245 -22.50 -22.46 12.54
N ILE A 246 -23.58 -22.73 13.27
CA ILE A 246 -23.91 -22.15 14.59
C ILE A 246 -23.45 -23.12 15.66
#